data_AF-A0A661N7M1-F1
#
_entry.id   AF-A0A661N7M1-F1
#
_cell.length_a   1.000
_cell.length_b   1.000
_cell.length_c   1.000
_cell.angle_alpha   90.00
_cell.angle_beta   90.00
_cell.angle_gamma   90.00
#
_symmetry.space_group_name_H-M   'P 1'
#
loop_
_entity.id
_entity.type
_entity.pdbx_description
1 polymer ?
#
loop_
_entity_poly.entity_id
_entity_poly.type
_entity_poly.pdbx_seq_one_letter_code
_entity_poly.pdbx_strand_id
1 'polypeptide(L)'
;GRGVGGFRGRSAGVPQVRSGGAEVRGSLSKEVIRRVVRRHINEVKFCYEQQLNSRPDLQGRVTTKFVISPTGSVQSAMVGSSSLRNEAVESCIVRAVRRWTFPAPDGGGVVVVNYPFLLDTAGQ
;
A
#
# COMPACT_ATOMS: atom_id res chain seq x y z
N GLY A 1 -27.24 43.16 -9.67
CA GLY A 1 -26.33 42.44 -8.76
C GLY A 1 -25.69 41.28 -9.50
N ARG A 2 -24.38 41.08 -9.34
CA ARG A 2 -23.60 39.95 -9.89
C ARG A 2 -23.95 38.63 -9.20
N GLY A 3 -23.76 37.52 -9.89
CA GLY A 3 -23.72 36.19 -9.29
C GLY A 3 -23.39 35.07 -10.28
N VAL A 4 -22.18 35.09 -10.85
CA VAL A 4 -21.63 33.97 -11.63
C VAL A 4 -21.09 32.89 -10.68
N GLY A 5 -21.68 31.69 -10.73
CA GLY A 5 -21.27 30.52 -9.94
C GLY A 5 -20.65 29.45 -10.84
N GLY A 6 -19.49 29.74 -11.43
CA GLY A 6 -18.72 28.75 -12.18
C GLY A 6 -17.95 27.82 -11.25
N PHE A 7 -18.47 26.61 -11.00
CA PHE A 7 -17.71 25.57 -10.33
C PHE A 7 -16.73 24.93 -11.32
N ARG A 8 -15.52 25.48 -11.34
CA ARG A 8 -14.36 24.87 -11.98
C ARG A 8 -14.08 23.53 -11.29
N GLY A 9 -14.17 22.46 -12.07
CA GLY A 9 -13.76 21.12 -11.69
C GLY A 9 -12.32 21.13 -11.18
N ARG A 10 -12.15 20.81 -9.90
CA ARG A 10 -10.85 20.49 -9.32
C ARG A 10 -10.61 19.03 -9.64
N SER A 11 -9.93 18.77 -10.75
CA SER A 11 -9.33 17.47 -11.01
C SER A 11 -8.25 17.24 -9.96
N ALA A 12 -8.65 16.72 -8.80
CA ALA A 12 -7.72 16.22 -7.80
C ALA A 12 -7.04 15.00 -8.46
N GLY A 13 -5.76 15.15 -8.80
CA GLY A 13 -4.93 14.06 -9.30
C GLY A 13 -5.03 12.89 -8.35
N VAL A 14 -5.57 11.78 -8.83
CA VAL A 14 -5.87 10.60 -8.01
C VAL A 14 -4.53 9.93 -7.67
N PRO A 15 -4.07 9.90 -6.40
CA PRO A 15 -2.74 9.36 -6.10
C PRO A 15 -2.61 7.92 -6.56
N GLN A 16 -1.55 7.63 -7.31
CA GLN A 16 -1.31 6.36 -7.95
C GLN A 16 -0.33 5.54 -7.12
N VAL A 17 -0.84 4.52 -6.41
CA VAL A 17 0.03 3.57 -5.71
C VAL A 17 0.42 2.45 -6.67
N ARG A 18 1.68 2.42 -7.09
CA ARG A 18 2.21 1.34 -7.94
C ARG A 18 2.90 0.28 -7.10
N SER A 19 2.84 -0.95 -7.56
CA SER A 19 3.34 -2.12 -6.85
C SER A 19 4.52 -2.74 -7.59
N GLY A 20 5.70 -2.83 -6.94
CA GLY A 20 6.91 -3.38 -7.58
C GLY A 20 7.02 -4.91 -7.51
N GLY A 21 8.15 -5.44 -8.00
CA GLY A 21 8.44 -6.88 -7.98
C GLY A 21 8.57 -7.42 -6.56
N ALA A 22 7.72 -8.37 -6.19
CA ALA A 22 7.78 -9.02 -4.89
C ALA A 22 8.75 -10.21 -4.94
N GLU A 23 9.64 -10.30 -3.96
CA GLU A 23 10.34 -11.55 -3.62
C GLU A 23 9.46 -12.34 -2.65
N VAL A 24 9.17 -13.59 -3.01
CA VAL A 24 8.30 -14.47 -2.27
C VAL A 24 9.08 -15.73 -1.99
N ARG A 25 9.30 -16.03 -0.71
CA ARG A 25 9.88 -17.29 -0.26
C ARG A 25 8.74 -18.12 0.32
N GLY A 26 8.30 -19.12 -0.43
CA GLY A 26 7.15 -19.96 -0.12
C GLY A 26 6.33 -20.31 -1.37
N SER A 27 5.31 -21.13 -1.20
CA SER A 27 4.49 -21.72 -2.25
C SER A 27 3.32 -20.86 -2.72
N LEU A 28 3.14 -19.66 -2.15
CA LEU A 28 2.13 -18.72 -2.63
C LEU A 28 2.64 -17.98 -3.87
N SER A 29 1.91 -18.07 -4.98
CA SER A 29 2.27 -17.40 -6.22
C SER A 29 2.29 -15.87 -6.08
N LYS A 30 3.31 -15.23 -6.67
CA LYS A 30 3.46 -13.75 -6.69
C LYS A 30 2.21 -13.03 -7.22
N GLU A 31 1.51 -13.63 -8.17
CA GLU A 31 0.29 -13.07 -8.77
C GLU A 31 -0.88 -13.02 -7.79
N VAL A 32 -1.00 -14.03 -6.94
CA VAL A 32 -2.04 -14.10 -5.91
C VAL A 32 -1.82 -13.01 -4.86
N ILE A 33 -0.56 -12.84 -4.42
CA ILE A 33 -0.17 -11.75 -3.53
C ILE A 33 -0.50 -10.40 -4.18
N ARG A 34 -0.08 -10.18 -5.44
CA ARG A 34 -0.39 -8.94 -6.17
C ARG A 34 -1.90 -8.68 -6.26
N ARG A 35 -2.71 -9.71 -6.47
CA ARG A 35 -4.18 -9.58 -6.53
C ARG A 35 -4.76 -9.10 -5.21
N VAL A 36 -4.37 -9.71 -4.09
CA VAL A 36 -4.81 -9.32 -2.75
C VAL A 36 -4.37 -7.89 -2.45
N VAL A 37 -3.09 -7.58 -2.69
CA VAL A 37 -2.56 -6.23 -2.46
C VAL A 37 -3.31 -5.18 -3.30
N ARG A 38 -3.62 -5.47 -4.56
CA ARG A 38 -4.41 -4.56 -5.42
C ARG A 38 -5.83 -4.34 -4.91
N ARG A 39 -6.48 -5.36 -4.35
CA ARG A 39 -7.83 -5.21 -3.76
C ARG A 39 -7.82 -4.28 -2.54
N HIS A 40 -6.74 -4.32 -1.76
CA HIS A 40 -6.58 -3.48 -0.58
C HIS A 40 -5.77 -2.20 -0.83
N ILE A 41 -5.48 -1.86 -2.10
CA ILE A 41 -4.66 -0.70 -2.45
C ILE A 41 -5.29 0.61 -1.96
N ASN A 42 -6.62 0.65 -1.86
CA ASN A 42 -7.37 1.80 -1.36
C ASN A 42 -7.07 2.10 0.12
N GLU A 43 -6.76 1.08 0.94
CA GLU A 43 -6.36 1.31 2.34
C GLU A 43 -4.99 1.97 2.43
N VAL A 44 -4.05 1.54 1.58
CA VAL A 44 -2.71 2.15 1.48
C VAL A 44 -2.83 3.58 0.98
N LYS A 45 -3.67 3.80 -0.03
CA LYS A 45 -3.95 5.12 -0.60
C LYS A 45 -4.55 6.05 0.45
N PHE A 46 -5.51 5.58 1.26
CA PHE A 46 -6.09 6.35 2.36
C PHE A 46 -5.02 6.79 3.39
N CYS A 47 -4.13 5.87 3.79
CA CYS A 47 -3.02 6.18 4.69
C CYS A 47 -2.10 7.29 4.14
N TYR A 48 -1.90 7.30 2.83
CA TYR A 48 -1.08 8.29 2.14
C TYR A 48 -1.81 9.64 1.98
N GLU A 49 -3.06 9.62 1.53
CA GLU A 49 -3.91 10.83 1.37
C GLU A 49 -4.08 11.59 2.68
N GLN A 50 -4.20 10.88 3.80
CA GLN A 50 -4.30 11.49 5.12
C GLN A 50 -3.08 12.37 5.45
N GLN A 51 -1.89 12.01 4.94
CA GLN A 51 -0.66 12.76 5.16
C GLN A 51 -0.35 13.77 4.05
N LEU A 52 -0.94 13.62 2.86
CA LEU A 52 -0.87 14.63 1.80
C LEU A 52 -1.47 15.98 2.22
N ASN A 53 -2.47 15.97 3.11
CA ASN A 53 -3.00 17.20 3.70
C ASN A 53 -1.95 18.00 4.50
N SER A 54 -0.98 17.31 5.09
CA SER A 54 0.11 17.92 5.87
C SER A 54 1.37 18.18 5.04
N ARG A 55 1.68 17.29 4.09
CA ARG A 55 2.83 17.37 3.19
C ARG A 55 2.44 16.95 1.77
N PRO A 56 2.04 17.91 0.92
CA PRO A 56 1.53 17.62 -0.42
C PRO A 56 2.60 17.13 -1.40
N ASP A 57 3.88 17.25 -1.04
CA ASP A 57 5.08 16.84 -1.79
C ASP A 57 5.60 15.45 -1.38
N LEU A 58 4.89 14.72 -0.50
CA LEU A 58 5.30 13.39 -0.06
C LEU A 58 5.35 12.43 -1.24
N GLN A 59 6.53 11.96 -1.61
CA GLN A 59 6.71 10.95 -2.64
C GLN A 59 7.84 10.00 -2.26
N GLY A 60 7.76 8.75 -2.72
CA GLY A 60 8.82 7.79 -2.46
C GLY A 60 8.36 6.34 -2.50
N ARG A 61 9.17 5.48 -1.88
CA ARG A 61 8.96 4.04 -1.81
C ARG A 61 8.87 3.60 -0.36
N VAL A 62 7.88 2.79 -0.05
CA VAL A 62 7.74 2.09 1.22
C VAL A 62 7.73 0.60 0.94
N THR A 63 8.78 -0.11 1.34
CA THR A 63 8.86 -1.56 1.27
C THR A 63 8.35 -2.15 2.56
N THR A 64 7.24 -2.87 2.50
CA THR A 64 6.75 -3.63 3.66
C THR A 64 7.25 -5.06 3.59
N LYS A 65 7.58 -5.60 4.77
CA LYS A 65 7.92 -7.00 4.97
C LYS A 65 6.86 -7.61 5.86
N PHE A 66 6.21 -8.66 5.40
CA PHE A 66 5.19 -9.35 6.18
C PHE A 66 5.25 -10.85 6.00
N VAL A 67 4.72 -11.55 6.99
CA VAL A 67 4.76 -13.00 7.12
C VAL A 67 3.33 -13.53 7.11
N ILE A 68 3.02 -14.37 6.14
CA ILE A 68 1.71 -15.01 5.95
C ILE A 68 1.77 -16.41 6.57
N SER A 69 0.80 -16.73 7.42
CA SER A 69 0.63 -18.05 8.04
C SER A 69 0.19 -19.10 7.01
N PRO A 70 0.26 -20.40 7.38
CA PRO A 70 -0.36 -21.48 6.60
C PRO A 70 -1.88 -21.33 6.39
N THR A 71 -2.55 -20.57 7.26
CA THR A 71 -3.98 -20.28 7.15
C THR A 71 -4.28 -19.10 6.21
N GLY A 72 -3.25 -18.40 5.72
CA GLY A 72 -3.39 -17.20 4.89
C GLY A 72 -3.50 -15.88 5.67
N SER A 73 -3.49 -15.92 7.00
CA SER A 73 -3.51 -14.72 7.85
C SER A 73 -2.12 -14.10 7.96
N VAL A 74 -2.02 -12.79 8.04
CA VAL A 74 -0.73 -12.12 8.27
C VAL A 74 -0.37 -12.23 9.76
N GLN A 75 0.69 -12.97 10.09
CA GLN A 75 1.17 -13.10 11.47
C GLN A 75 1.97 -11.87 11.93
N SER A 76 2.78 -11.31 11.04
CA SER A 76 3.57 -10.12 11.34
C SER A 76 3.72 -9.25 10.09
N ALA A 77 3.74 -7.94 10.30
CA ALA A 77 4.09 -6.97 9.28
C ALA A 77 4.92 -5.85 9.90
N MET A 78 5.91 -5.39 9.14
CA MET A 78 6.86 -4.34 9.48
C MET A 78 7.27 -3.58 8.23
N VAL A 79 7.83 -2.38 8.41
CA VAL A 79 8.53 -1.67 7.33
C VAL A 79 9.91 -2.29 7.19
N GLY A 80 10.25 -2.74 5.99
CA GLY A 80 11.60 -3.21 5.68
C GLY A 80 12.53 -2.05 5.30
N SER A 81 12.05 -1.18 4.41
CA SER A 81 12.77 0.04 4.01
C SER A 81 11.80 1.12 3.57
N SER A 82 12.12 2.38 3.82
CA SER A 82 11.28 3.51 3.41
C SER A 82 12.16 4.68 2.95
N SER A 83 11.84 5.23 1.78
CA SER A 83 12.39 6.51 1.31
C SER A 83 11.44 7.68 1.57
N LEU A 84 10.20 7.40 2.00
CA LEU A 84 9.20 8.41 2.32
C LEU A 84 9.55 9.16 3.63
N ARG A 85 10.24 8.48 4.55
CA ARG A 85 10.62 8.99 5.89
C ARG A 85 9.44 9.61 6.63
N ASN A 86 8.30 8.92 6.62
CA ASN A 86 7.09 9.37 7.29
C ASN A 86 6.49 8.21 8.08
N GLU A 87 6.76 8.21 9.39
CA GLU A 87 6.32 7.17 10.33
C GLU A 87 4.79 7.05 10.42
N ALA A 88 4.05 8.15 10.20
CA ALA A 88 2.60 8.12 10.24
C ALA A 88 2.01 7.33 9.05
N VAL A 89 2.52 7.55 7.83
CA VAL A 89 2.13 6.74 6.66
C VAL A 89 2.57 5.29 6.84
N GLU A 90 3.83 5.10 7.21
CA GLU A 90 4.45 3.78 7.40
C GLU A 90 3.69 2.90 8.40
N SER A 91 3.39 3.44 9.59
CA SER A 91 2.63 2.74 10.62
C SER A 91 1.17 2.49 10.22
N CYS A 92 0.56 3.39 9.44
CA CYS A 92 -0.79 3.20 8.91
C CYS A 92 -0.83 2.03 7.92
N ILE A 93 0.13 1.99 6.98
CA ILE A 93 0.25 0.91 5.98
C ILE A 93 0.50 -0.43 6.69
N VAL A 94 1.43 -0.50 7.64
CA VAL A 94 1.71 -1.74 8.37
C VAL A 94 0.45 -2.25 9.09
N ARG A 95 -0.33 -1.37 9.73
CA ARG A 95 -1.58 -1.76 10.38
C ARG A 95 -2.63 -2.24 9.39
N ALA A 96 -2.73 -1.64 8.22
CA ALA A 96 -3.60 -2.12 7.14
C ALA A 96 -3.19 -3.54 6.70
N VAL A 97 -1.90 -3.74 6.37
CA VAL A 97 -1.38 -5.03 5.91
C VAL A 97 -1.60 -6.15 6.93
N ARG A 98 -1.47 -5.89 8.23
CA ARG A 98 -1.75 -6.89 9.28
C ARG A 98 -3.19 -7.40 9.28
N ARG A 99 -4.14 -6.62 8.76
CA ARG A 99 -5.56 -6.97 8.68
C ARG A 99 -5.93 -7.69 7.39
N TRP A 100 -5.01 -7.77 6.42
CA TRP A 100 -5.28 -8.43 5.16
C TRP A 100 -5.29 -9.95 5.32
N THR A 101 -6.11 -10.60 4.51
CA THR A 101 -6.19 -12.06 4.44
C THR A 101 -5.77 -12.49 3.05
N PHE A 102 -4.78 -13.36 3.00
CA PHE A 102 -4.31 -14.01 1.79
C PHE A 102 -4.94 -15.42 1.72
N PRO A 103 -5.07 -16.00 0.53
CA PRO A 103 -5.40 -17.41 0.43
C PRO A 103 -4.25 -18.27 1.00
N ALA A 104 -4.61 -19.44 1.51
CA ALA A 104 -3.67 -20.38 2.08
C ALA A 104 -2.59 -20.77 1.05
N PRO A 105 -1.30 -20.78 1.42
CA PRO A 105 -0.22 -21.23 0.55
C PRO A 105 -0.28 -22.74 0.31
N ASP A 106 -0.05 -23.16 -0.93
CA ASP A 106 -0.04 -24.57 -1.32
C ASP A 106 1.04 -25.35 -0.55
N GLY A 107 0.68 -26.35 0.26
CA GLY A 107 1.65 -27.10 1.07
C GLY A 107 1.92 -26.54 2.47
N GLY A 108 1.11 -25.58 2.96
CA GLY A 108 1.00 -25.29 4.40
C GLY A 108 2.22 -24.63 5.05
N GLY A 109 3.10 -24.03 4.25
CA GLY A 109 4.27 -23.30 4.74
C GLY A 109 3.96 -21.87 5.18
N VAL A 110 4.91 -21.26 5.89
CA VAL A 110 4.92 -19.81 6.16
C VAL A 110 5.52 -19.11 4.95
N VAL A 111 4.91 -18.00 4.51
CA VAL A 111 5.39 -17.22 3.36
C VAL A 111 5.87 -15.86 3.82
N VAL A 112 7.12 -15.54 3.49
CA VAL A 112 7.68 -14.20 3.75
C VAL A 112 7.61 -13.39 2.46
N VAL A 113 6.95 -12.24 2.53
CA VAL A 113 6.74 -11.34 1.39
C VAL A 113 7.41 -10.00 1.66
N ASN A 114 8.23 -9.56 0.71
CA ASN A 114 8.73 -8.19 0.65
C ASN A 114 8.02 -7.48 -0.51
N TYR A 115 7.24 -6.45 -0.20
CA TYR A 115 6.43 -5.75 -1.18
C TYR A 115 6.71 -4.25 -1.19
N PRO A 116 7.28 -3.70 -2.29
CA PRO A 116 7.48 -2.28 -2.44
C PRO A 116 6.21 -1.59 -2.94
N PHE A 117 5.70 -0.65 -2.15
CA PHE A 117 4.71 0.34 -2.55
C PHE A 117 5.43 1.60 -3.03
N LEU A 118 5.13 2.00 -4.26
CA LEU A 118 5.56 3.28 -4.82
C LEU A 118 4.41 4.26 -4.61
N LEU A 119 4.68 5.29 -3.81
CA LEU A 119 3.76 6.38 -3.51
C LEU A 119 4.20 7.58 -4.32
N ASP A 120 3.34 7.99 -5.24
CA ASP A 120 3.59 9.12 -6.11
C ASP A 120 2.44 10.12 -5.97
N THR A 121 2.80 11.40 -5.93
CA THR A 121 1.80 12.47 -6.00
C THR A 121 1.35 12.49 -7.46
N ALA A 122 0.06 12.25 -7.71
CA ALA A 122 -0.44 12.31 -9.08
C ALA A 122 -0.37 13.77 -9.55
N GLY A 123 0.71 14.11 -10.25
CA GLY A 123 1.01 15.49 -10.62
C GLY A 123 2.25 15.68 -11.46
N GLN A 124 2.47 14.84 -12.49
CA GLN A 124 3.06 15.25 -13.77
C GLN A 124 2.32 14.57 -14.91
#